data_AF-A0A5J5FX26-F1
#
_entry.id   AF-A0A5J5FX26-F1
#
_cell.length_a   1.000
_cell.length_b   1.000
_cell.length_c   1.000
_cell.angle_alpha   90.00
_cell.angle_beta   90.00
_cell.angle_gamma   90.00
#
_symmetry.space_group_name_H-M   'P 1'
#
loop_
_entity.id
_entity.type
_entity.pdbx_description
1 polymer ?
#
loop_
_entity_poly.entity_id
_entity_poly.type
_entity_poly.pdbx_seq_one_letter_code
_entity_poly.pdbx_strand_id
1 'polypeptide(L)' 'MVNPWDFIFYRSQDNDYIIKVVSSEGIYKTDIERFFKINNLKEKNDITLNDLKKIAKEIRDSYPNQKYQEIPYAEVVEE' A
#
# COMPACT_ATOMS: atom_id res chain seq x y z
N MET A 1 16.00 6.39 -3.26
CA MET A 1 15.63 5.82 -4.57
C MET A 1 14.47 4.89 -4.35
N VAL A 2 13.44 4.92 -5.19
CA VAL A 2 12.27 4.04 -5.08
C VAL A 2 12.61 2.76 -5.82
N ASN A 3 12.63 1.63 -5.13
CA ASN A 3 12.72 0.35 -5.79
C ASN A 3 11.37 0.08 -6.47
N PRO A 4 11.33 -0.41 -7.71
CA PRO A 4 10.09 -0.79 -8.39
C PRO A 4 9.29 -1.89 -7.65
N TRP A 5 9.88 -2.48 -6.61
CA TRP A 5 9.29 -3.46 -5.70
C TRP A 5 8.80 -2.87 -4.36
N ASP A 6 8.90 -1.56 -4.14
CA ASP A 6 8.51 -0.92 -2.87
C ASP A 6 6.98 -1.00 -2.62
N PHE A 7 6.18 -1.01 -3.68
CA PHE A 7 4.73 -1.13 -3.57
C PHE A 7 4.07 -1.62 -4.86
N ILE A 8 2.89 -2.23 -4.74
CA ILE A 8 1.99 -2.55 -5.84
C ILE A 8 0.64 -1.87 -5.57
N PHE A 9 -0.01 -1.38 -6.62
CA PHE A 9 -1.29 -0.69 -6.52
C PHE A 9 -2.38 -1.49 -7.22
N TYR A 10 -3.49 -1.70 -6.53
CA TYR A 10 -4.63 -2.47 -6.99
C TYR A 10 -5.89 -1.61 -6.89
N ARG A 11 -6.87 -1.93 -7.73
CA ARG A 11 -8.23 -1.39 -7.66
C ARG A 11 -9.17 -2.57 -7.41
N SER A 12 -9.89 -2.53 -6.30
CA SER A 12 -10.89 -3.54 -5.96
C SER A 12 -12.19 -3.34 -6.76
N GLN A 13 -13.02 -4.39 -6.82
CA GLN A 13 -14.34 -4.38 -7.46
C GLN A 13 -15.27 -3.30 -6.89
N ASP A 14 -15.19 -3.03 -5.58
CA ASP A 14 -15.96 -1.97 -4.90
C ASP A 14 -15.41 -0.55 -5.15
N ASN A 15 -14.55 -0.42 -6.16
CA ASN A 15 -13.86 0.82 -6.50
C ASN A 15 -12.96 1.35 -5.36
N ASP A 16 -12.54 0.46 -4.45
CA ASP A 16 -11.56 0.76 -3.41
C ASP A 16 -10.15 0.74 -4.00
N TYR A 17 -9.30 1.66 -3.55
CA TYR A 17 -7.88 1.69 -3.91
C TYR A 17 -7.09 0.95 -2.84
N ILE A 18 -6.30 -0.04 -3.24
CA ILE A 18 -5.49 -0.85 -2.33
C ILE A 18 -4.02 -0.68 -2.71
N ILE A 19 -3.15 -0.46 -1.73
CA ILE A 19 -1.70 -0.48 -1.90
C ILE A 19 -1.11 -1.66 -1.14
N LYS A 20 -0.36 -2.50 -1.83
CA LYS A 20 0.57 -3.45 -1.21
C LYS A 20 1.86 -2.74 -0.96
N VAL A 21 2.35 -2.76 0.27
CA VAL A 21 3.64 -2.20 0.68
C VAL A 21 4.51 -3.38 1.10
N VAL A 22 5.72 -3.43 0.55
CA VAL A 22 6.71 -4.45 0.91
C VAL A 22 7.74 -3.82 1.84
N SER A 23 7.96 -4.44 2.99
CA SER A 23 8.96 -4.02 3.98
C SER A 23 9.82 -5.21 4.37
N SER A 24 11.13 -5.05 4.32
CA SER A 24 12.04 -6.09 4.81
C SER A 24 12.28 -5.92 6.32
N GLU A 25 11.88 -6.91 7.12
CA GLU A 25 12.10 -6.90 8.57
C GLU A 25 13.07 -8.01 9.01
N GLY A 26 13.75 -7.78 10.13
CA GLY A 26 14.62 -8.75 10.79
C GLY A 26 16.03 -8.88 10.19
N ILE A 27 16.88 -9.62 10.91
CA ILE A 27 18.30 -9.83 10.57
C ILE A 27 18.45 -10.58 9.22
N TYR A 28 17.47 -11.41 8.89
CA TYR A 28 17.42 -12.19 7.66
C TYR A 28 16.77 -11.45 6.47
N LYS A 29 16.36 -10.18 6.65
CA LYS A 29 15.68 -9.37 5.63
C LYS A 29 14.48 -10.12 5.00
N THR A 30 13.58 -10.60 5.85
CA THR A 30 12.35 -11.23 5.37
C THR A 30 11.45 -10.15 4.80
N ASP A 31 11.05 -10.30 3.53
CA ASP A 31 10.08 -9.41 2.92
C ASP A 31 8.68 -9.70 3.46
N ILE A 32 8.09 -8.69 4.09
CA ILE A 32 6.73 -8.73 4.60
C ILE A 32 5.87 -7.87 3.69
N GLU A 33 4.83 -8.49 3.15
CA GLU A 33 3.85 -7.85 2.31
C GLU A 33 2.62 -7.49 3.14
N ARG A 34 2.22 -6.22 3.09
CA ARG A 34 1.03 -5.71 3.78
C ARG A 34 0.16 -4.92 2.84
N PHE A 35 -1.16 -5.04 2.99
CA PHE A 35 -2.14 -4.42 2.11
C PHE A 35 -2.92 -3.37 2.86
N PHE A 36 -3.09 -2.19 2.26
CA PHE A 36 -3.76 -1.06 2.90
C PHE A 36 -4.80 -0.45 1.96
N LYS A 37 -6.00 -0.18 2.48
CA LYS A 37 -7.04 0.59 1.78
C LYS A 37 -6.72 2.08 1.82
N ILE A 38 -6.73 2.73 0.67
CA ILE A 38 -6.52 4.16 0.49
C ILE A 38 -7.82 4.84 0.05
N ASN A 39 -8.80 4.87 0.95
CA ASN A 39 -10.13 5.43 0.66
C ASN A 39 -10.12 6.94 0.37
N ASN A 40 -9.13 7.67 0.92
CA ASN A 40 -8.98 9.12 0.71
C ASN A 40 -8.58 9.51 -0.72
N LEU A 41 -8.25 8.54 -1.58
CA LEU A 41 -7.94 8.81 -2.98
C LEU A 41 -9.16 8.76 -3.90
N LYS A 42 -10.33 8.28 -3.43
CA LYS A 42 -11.56 8.24 -4.24
C LYS A 42 -12.02 9.61 -4.75
N GLU A 43 -11.66 10.69 -4.04
CA GLU A 43 -12.02 12.06 -4.44
C GLU A 43 -11.02 12.70 -5.42
N LYS A 44 -9.82 12.10 -5.58
CA LYS A 44 -8.83 12.54 -6.56
C LYS A 44 -9.05 11.78 -7.87
N ASN A 45 -9.55 12.47 -8.89
CA ASN A 45 -9.70 11.91 -10.24
C ASN A 45 -8.36 11.47 -10.87
N ASP A 46 -7.24 12.02 -10.43
CA ASP A 46 -5.90 11.65 -10.89
C ASP A 46 -5.00 11.29 -9.71
N ILE A 47 -4.83 9.98 -9.48
CA ILE A 47 -3.84 9.45 -8.55
C ILE A 47 -2.52 9.37 -9.31
N THR A 48 -1.54 10.19 -8.92
CA THR A 48 -0.22 10.14 -9.55
C THR A 48 0.66 9.09 -8.89
N LEU A 49 1.65 8.59 -9.64
CA LEU A 49 2.69 7.71 -9.09
C LEU A 49 3.41 8.32 -7.88
N ASN A 50 3.52 9.65 -7.83
CA ASN A 50 4.17 10.35 -6.73
C ASN A 50 3.33 10.33 -5.44
N ASP A 51 2.00 10.39 -5.56
CA ASP A 51 1.08 10.22 -4.43
C ASP A 51 1.25 8.81 -3.83
N LEU A 52 1.26 7.77 -4.68
CA LEU A 52 1.45 6.38 -4.24
C LEU A 52 2.80 6.17 -3.54
N LYS A 53 3.87 6.76 -4.07
CA LYS A 53 5.20 6.74 -3.43
C LYS A 53 5.17 7.38 -2.05
N LYS A 54 4.50 8.52 -1.91
CA LYS A 54 4.39 9.22 -0.63
C LYS A 54 3.60 8.40 0.38
N ILE A 55 2.50 7.78 -0.04
CA ILE A 55 1.67 6.92 0.81
C ILE A 55 2.44 5.67 1.26
N ALA A 56 3.08 4.96 0.33
CA ALA A 56 3.89 3.78 0.67
C ALA A 56 5.05 4.11 1.63
N LYS A 57 5.64 5.30 1.50
CA LYS A 57 6.66 5.78 2.43
C LYS A 57 6.06 6.12 3.80
N GLU A 58 4.94 6.85 3.84
CA GLU A 58 4.26 7.23 5.08
C GLU A 58 3.82 5.99 5.89
N ILE A 59 3.30 4.97 5.20
CA ILE A 59 2.94 3.68 5.81
C ILE A 59 4.17 3.05 6.45
N ARG A 60 5.30 2.94 5.74
CA ARG A 60 6.53 2.33 6.27
C ARG A 60 7.10 3.11 7.44
N ASP A 61 7.20 4.43 7.31
CA ASP A 61 7.81 5.29 8.33
C ASP A 61 6.96 5.33 9.62
N SER A 62 5.65 5.12 9.50
CA SER A 62 4.72 5.18 10.64
C SER A 62 4.26 3.81 11.13
N TYR A 63 4.69 2.72 10.50
CA TYR A 63 4.24 1.37 10.88
C TYR A 63 4.74 1.01 12.30
N PRO A 64 3.90 0.44 13.19
CA PRO A 64 2.52 -0.02 12.97
C PRO A 64 1.43 1.06 13.15
N ASN A 65 1.77 2.26 13.59
CA ASN A 65 0.84 3.36 13.95
C ASN A 65 0.40 4.21 12.74
N GLN A 66 0.20 3.59 11.59
CA GLN A 66 -0.19 4.28 10.36
C GLN A 66 -1.72 4.49 10.29
N LYS A 67 -2.18 5.46 9.48
CA LYS A 67 -3.57 5.93 9.45
C LYS A 67 -4.50 5.19 8.46
N TYR A 68 -3.95 4.36 7.59
CA TYR A 68 -4.67 3.61 6.57
C TYR A 68 -5.19 2.30 7.17
N GLN A 69 -6.26 1.75 6.61
CA GLN A 69 -6.78 0.48 7.09
C GLN A 69 -5.97 -0.66 6.48
N GLU A 70 -5.26 -1.43 7.31
CA GLU A 70 -4.63 -2.69 6.89
C GLU A 70 -5.72 -3.75 6.65
N ILE A 71 -5.59 -4.50 5.56
CA ILE A 71 -6.50 -5.57 5.18
C ILE A 71 -5.73 -6.87 4.91
N PRO A 72 -6.32 -8.04 5.16
CA PRO A 72 -5.70 -9.31 4.80
C PRO A 72 -5.70 -9.51 3.27
N TYR A 73 -4.73 -10.25 2.75
CA TYR A 73 -4.64 -10.57 1.32
C TYR A 73 -5.91 -11.23 0.77
N ALA A 74 -6.61 -12.04 1.58
CA ALA A 74 -7.87 -12.69 1.19
C ALA A 74 -9.00 -11.70 0.82
N GLU A 75 -8.92 -10.45 1.27
CA GLU A 75 -9.88 -9.38 0.92
C GLU A 75 -9.44 -8.55 -0.30
N VAL A 76 -8.25 -8.83 -0.85
CA VAL A 76 -7.78 -8.23 -2.09
C VAL A 76 -8.43 -9.01 -3.24
N VAL A 77 -9.54 -8.49 -3.77
CA VAL A 77 -10.22 -9.10 -4.92
C VAL A 77 -9.39 -8.77 -6.17
N GLU A 78 -8.57 -9.72 -6.62
CA GLU A 78 -7.87 -9.67 -7.90
C GLU A 78 -8.79 -10.23 -9.00
N GLU A 79 -9.10 -9.42 -10.03
CA GLU A 79 -9.64 -9.90 -11.32
C GLU A 79 -8.52 -10.01 -12.37
#